data_AF-A0A3D0Z8F7-F1
#
_entry.id   AF-A0A3D0Z8F7-F1
#
_cell.length_a   1.000
_cell.length_b   1.000
_cell.length_c   1.000
_cell.angle_alpha   90.00
_cell.angle_beta   90.00
_cell.angle_gamma   90.00
#
_symmetry.space_group_name_H-M   'P 1'
#
loop_
_entity.id
_entity.type
_entity.pdbx_description
1 polymer ?
#
loop_
_entity_poly.entity_id
_entity_poly.type
_entity_poly.pdbx_seq_one_letter_code
_entity_poly.pdbx_strand_id
1 'polypeptide(L)' 'MNCARAIKLHNATFAAYYRKKMDEGKPHRVAVSHVAKKLVRLIFTLETKGEMFDPEKSR' A
#
# COMPACT_ATOMS: atom_id res chain seq x y z
N MET A 1 -8.66 -7.85 4.92
CA MET A 1 -8.29 -7.65 3.49
C MET A 1 -7.04 -8.46 3.19
N ASN A 2 -7.19 -9.59 2.50
CA ASN A 2 -6.07 -10.51 2.24
C ASN A 2 -5.02 -9.94 1.27
N CYS A 3 -5.43 -9.12 0.29
CA CYS A 3 -4.53 -8.51 -0.69
C CYS A 3 -3.48 -7.58 -0.06
N ALA A 4 -3.84 -6.88 1.03
CA ALA A 4 -2.92 -6.02 1.76
C ALA A 4 -1.79 -6.80 2.47
N ARG A 5 -2.01 -8.10 2.73
CA ARG A 5 -1.00 -8.96 3.35
C ARG A 5 0.05 -9.41 2.33
N ALA A 6 -0.38 -9.75 1.11
CA ALA A 6 0.50 -10.09 -0.01
C ALA A 6 1.33 -8.89 -0.45
N ILE A 7 0.71 -7.72 -0.66
CA ILE A 7 1.45 -6.55 -1.15
C ILE A 7 2.48 -6.02 -0.15
N LYS A 8 2.19 -6.13 1.16
CA LYS A 8 3.16 -5.82 2.21
C LYS A 8 4.36 -6.77 2.17
N LEU A 9 4.18 -8.04 1.80
CA LEU A 9 5.26 -9.02 1.76
C LEU A 9 6.17 -8.83 0.54
N HIS A 10 5.57 -8.50 -0.62
CA HIS A 10 6.28 -8.45 -1.89
C HIS A 10 6.70 -7.05 -2.34
N ASN A 11 6.27 -5.99 -1.64
CA ASN A 11 6.65 -4.62 -1.97
C ASN A 11 7.14 -3.85 -0.74
N ALA A 12 8.42 -3.45 -0.78
CA ALA A 12 9.09 -2.77 0.33
C ALA A 12 8.45 -1.42 0.69
N THR A 13 7.91 -0.68 -0.29
CA THR A 13 7.24 0.60 -0.05
C THR A 13 5.93 0.42 0.74
N PHE A 14 5.13 -0.59 0.39
CA PHE A 14 3.92 -0.91 1.16
C PHE A 14 4.26 -1.50 2.53
N ALA A 15 5.37 -2.22 2.67
CA ALA A 15 5.88 -2.68 3.96
C ALA A 15 6.28 -1.53 4.88
N ALA A 16 7.03 -0.56 4.35
CA ALA A 16 7.43 0.65 5.07
C ALA A 16 6.21 1.50 5.46
N TYR A 17 5.23 1.65 4.55
CA TYR A 17 4.00 2.35 4.84
C TYR A 17 3.18 1.65 5.93
N TYR A 18 3.09 0.32 5.90
CA TYR A 18 2.44 -0.46 6.97
C TYR A 18 3.11 -0.24 8.32
N ARG A 19 4.46 -0.32 8.37
CA ARG A 19 5.23 -0.09 9.60
C ARG A 19 5.00 1.31 10.13
N LYS A 20 5.07 2.33 9.28
CA LYS A 20 4.71 3.71 9.65
C LYS A 20 3.31 3.78 10.28
N LYS A 21 2.32 3.07 9.76
CA LYS A 21 0.97 3.03 10.34
C LYS A 21 0.90 2.31 11.69
N MET A 22 1.73 1.30 11.91
CA MET A 22 1.88 0.66 13.22
C MET A 22 2.57 1.59 14.22
N ASP A 23 3.62 2.29 13.80
CA ASP A 23 4.40 3.24 14.62
C ASP A 23 3.57 4.48 15.01
N GLU A 24 2.59 4.87 14.18
CA GLU A 24 1.56 5.87 14.50
C GLU A 24 0.57 5.39 15.59
N GLY A 25 0.74 4.18 16.15
CA GLY A 25 -0.12 3.60 17.18
C GLY A 25 -1.42 2.98 16.67
N LYS A 26 -1.58 2.80 15.34
CA LYS A 26 -2.81 2.23 14.78
C LYS A 26 -2.84 0.72 15.00
N PRO A 27 -3.98 0.14 15.42
CA PRO A 27 -4.12 -1.31 15.51
C PRO A 27 -3.86 -2.00 14.18
N HIS A 28 -3.35 -3.24 14.22
CA HIS A 28 -3.01 -4.04 13.04
C HIS A 28 -4.11 -4.01 11.95
N ARG A 29 -5.36 -4.24 12.34
CA ARG A 29 -6.50 -4.26 11.40
C ARG A 29 -6.70 -2.91 10.69
N VAL A 30 -6.47 -1.80 11.40
CA VAL A 30 -6.58 -0.45 10.84
C VAL A 30 -5.40 -0.15 9.92
N ALA A 31 -4.18 -0.54 10.30
CA ALA A 31 -3.00 -0.41 9.46
C ALA A 31 -3.15 -1.18 8.13
N VAL A 32 -3.70 -2.40 8.17
CA VAL A 32 -4.03 -3.19 6.97
C VAL A 32 -5.03 -2.47 6.07
N SER A 33 -6.08 -1.87 6.63
CA SER A 33 -7.04 -1.06 5.87
C SER A 33 -6.39 0.17 5.22
N HIS A 34 -5.43 0.82 5.90
CA HIS A 34 -4.66 1.92 5.31
C HIS A 34 -3.82 1.46 4.11
N VAL A 35 -3.17 0.31 4.20
CA VAL A 35 -2.40 -0.28 3.10
C VAL A 35 -3.29 -0.56 1.89
N ALA A 36 -4.46 -1.18 2.11
CA ALA A 36 -5.41 -1.43 1.04
C ALA A 36 -5.93 -0.14 0.39
N LYS A 37 -6.26 0.89 1.19
CA LYS A 37 -6.67 2.19 0.67
C LYS A 37 -5.58 2.87 -0.15
N LYS A 38 -4.31 2.73 0.24
CA LYS A 38 -3.17 3.22 -0.54
C LYS A 38 -3.05 2.48 -1.87
N LEU A 39 -3.25 1.15 -1.89
CA LEU A 39 -3.23 0.35 -3.11
C LEU A 39 -4.32 0.76 -4.10
N VAL A 40 -5.57 0.89 -3.64
CA VAL A 40 -6.69 1.29 -4.51
C VAL A 40 -6.43 2.65 -5.17
N ARG A 41 -5.88 3.62 -4.43
CA ARG A 41 -5.51 4.94 -4.98
C ARG A 41 -4.40 4.87 -6.02
N LEU A 42 -3.43 3.98 -5.81
CA LEU A 42 -2.35 3.79 -6.77
C LEU A 42 -2.89 3.23 -8.08
N ILE A 43 -3.71 2.17 -8.02
CA ILE A 43 -4.36 1.58 -9.20
C ILE A 43 -5.19 2.64 -9.92
N PHE A 44 -6.03 3.38 -9.20
CA PHE A 44 -6.85 4.44 -9.78
C PHE A 44 -5.99 5.49 -10.52
N THR A 45 -4.86 5.88 -9.94
CA THR A 45 -3.95 6.86 -10.54
C THR A 45 -3.27 6.33 -11.80
N LEU A 46 -2.84 5.06 -11.78
CA LEU A 46 -2.21 4.39 -12.91
C LEU A 46 -3.19 4.28 -14.09
N GLU A 47 -4.41 3.82 -13.83
CA GLU A 47 -5.47 3.71 -14.84
C GLU A 47 -5.83 5.08 -15.41
N THR A 48 -5.96 6.10 -14.56
CA THR A 48 -6.29 7.47 -15.00
C THR A 48 -5.19 8.08 -15.88
N LYS A 49 -3.93 7.71 -15.65
CA LYS A 49 -2.79 8.22 -16.43
C LYS A 49 -2.40 7.33 -17.62
N GLY A 50 -2.97 6.13 -17.72
CA GLY A 50 -2.53 5.11 -18.69
C GLY A 50 -1.09 4.63 -18.43
N GLU A 51 -0.62 4.70 -17.18
CA GLU A 51 0.74 4.31 -16.80
C GLU A 51 0.76 2.88 -16.26
N MET A 52 1.80 2.10 -16.59
CA MET A 52 2.03 0.81 -15.96
C MET A 52 2.62 1.00 -14.55
N PHE A 53 2.34 0.03 -13.66
CA PHE A 53 2.91 0.05 -12.32
C PHE A 53 4.45 -0.04 -12.37
N ASP A 54 5.10 0.98 -11.85
CA ASP A 54 6.55 1.03 -11.67
C ASP A 54 6.86 1.11 -10.15
N PRO A 55 7.50 0.08 -9.58
CA PRO A 55 7.79 0.04 -8.15
C PRO A 55 8.75 1.16 -7.71
N GLU A 56 9.63 1.67 -8.57
CA GLU A 56 10.57 2.75 -8.24
C GLU A 56 9.85 4.11 -8.13
N LYS A 57 8.81 4.33 -8.93
CA LYS A 57 7.95 5.53 -8.86
C LYS A 57 6.97 5.51 -7.69
N SER A 58 6.78 4.37 -7.04
CA SER A 58 5.78 4.19 -5.98
C SER A 58 6.23 4.67 -4.58
N ARG A 59 7.49 5.10 -4.45
CA ARG A 59 8.19 5.42 -3.19
C ARG A 59 7.66 6.65 -2.46
#